data_AF-A0A939QSY5-F1
#
_entry.id   AF-A0A939QSY5-F1
#
_cell.length_a   1.000
_cell.length_b   1.000
_cell.length_c   1.000
_cell.angle_alpha   90.00
_cell.angle_beta   90.00
_cell.angle_gamma   90.00
#
_symmetry.space_group_name_H-M   'P 1'
#
loop_
_entity.id
_entity.type
_entity.pdbx_description
1 polymer ?
#
loop_
_entity_poly.entity_id
_entity_poly.type
_entity_poly.pdbx_seq_one_letter_code
_entity_poly.pdbx_strand_id
1 'polypeptide(L)'
;MTEWYYNVGKDRKGPVEEAEIRRLIDRGQLTSQTYLWRKGMDNWQLAGAHPDFQDAFVVPPPLPTPPKMPPPAFQPVPGVPASNLTSRPWPRFWARFIDNLILMPLLGLGVGLWSAIYSPEIYVAIVEMNAGLFGLMILPLVTLLLALSMALTGSTPGKAIVGVKVPVPSGANRVGFFIAREFKVWIAGLGLGIPFVALFTQVAQYRRLASGRAASYDEGNPGVIANPGKSRLAIAILAVAVLFAGNIILRTEDERSTTNLNRTQAWVSPITGKTATIGATWQTQPLDTNGGSVFYFVSNELLSEAIFGHESLPSGNVDAGAYADAIKNVLASEIIIDTEWQPVEVSGMPALRASGRSTKATDATVEVTVAVRGSNAWRTLVYTRGTSASQMAEKQRFVSAMLGTAN
;
A
#
# COMPACT_ATOMS: atom_id res chain seq x y z
N MET A 1 -11.44 -47.60 66.03
CA MET A 1 -11.73 -46.89 64.77
C MET A 1 -13.24 -46.93 64.57
N THR A 2 -13.86 -45.83 64.19
CA THR A 2 -15.32 -45.77 63.97
C THR A 2 -15.63 -46.34 62.60
N GLU A 3 -16.32 -47.47 62.58
CA GLU A 3 -16.73 -48.16 61.35
C GLU A 3 -18.08 -47.63 60.85
N TRP A 4 -18.10 -47.18 59.61
CA TRP A 4 -19.25 -46.62 58.91
C TRP A 4 -19.77 -47.57 57.84
N TYR A 5 -21.08 -47.56 57.66
CA TYR A 5 -21.79 -48.22 56.58
C TYR A 5 -22.56 -47.17 55.78
N TYR A 6 -22.69 -47.40 54.48
CA TYR A 6 -23.39 -46.50 53.56
C TYR A 6 -24.26 -47.30 52.58
N ASN A 7 -25.28 -46.66 52.02
CA ASN A 7 -26.09 -47.29 50.96
C ASN A 7 -25.61 -46.90 49.56
N VAL A 8 -25.70 -47.83 48.62
CA VAL A 8 -25.60 -47.56 47.18
C VAL A 8 -26.82 -48.17 46.52
N GLY A 9 -27.77 -47.34 46.10
CA GLY A 9 -29.08 -47.82 45.69
C GLY A 9 -29.82 -48.50 46.85
N LYS A 10 -30.09 -49.80 46.73
CA LYS A 10 -30.74 -50.62 47.77
C LYS A 10 -29.76 -51.46 48.61
N ASP A 11 -28.48 -51.50 48.24
CA ASP A 11 -27.48 -52.34 48.89
C ASP A 11 -26.72 -51.59 49.99
N ARG A 12 -26.42 -52.29 51.08
CA ARG A 12 -25.59 -51.80 52.18
C ARG A 12 -24.11 -52.16 51.94
N LYS A 13 -23.22 -51.17 52.01
CA LYS A 13 -21.76 -51.34 51.92
C LYS A 13 -21.06 -50.88 53.21
N GLY A 14 -19.96 -51.53 53.56
CA GLY A 14 -19.19 -51.30 54.79
C GLY A 14 -18.83 -52.62 55.50
N PRO A 15 -18.10 -52.57 56.63
CA PRO A 15 -17.63 -51.36 57.31
C PRO A 15 -16.46 -50.68 56.58
N VAL A 16 -16.45 -49.35 56.57
CA VAL A 16 -15.33 -48.52 56.10
C VAL A 16 -15.00 -47.44 57.14
N GLU A 17 -13.81 -46.89 57.10
CA GLU A 17 -13.43 -45.79 57.98
C GLU A 17 -14.06 -44.46 57.52
N GLU A 18 -14.19 -43.50 58.45
CA GLU A 18 -14.70 -42.16 58.15
C GLU A 18 -13.94 -41.47 57.01
N ALA A 19 -12.62 -41.64 56.97
CA ALA A 19 -11.76 -41.08 55.93
C ALA A 19 -12.13 -41.59 54.53
N GLU A 20 -12.59 -42.84 54.42
CA GLU A 20 -13.04 -43.40 53.15
C GLU A 20 -14.41 -42.85 52.76
N ILE A 21 -15.33 -42.65 53.72
CA ILE A 21 -16.61 -41.97 53.45
C ILE A 21 -16.37 -40.55 52.89
N ARG A 22 -15.46 -39.77 53.48
CA ARG A 22 -15.11 -38.43 52.96
C ARG A 22 -14.53 -38.49 51.55
N ARG A 23 -13.63 -39.44 51.28
CA ARG A 23 -13.09 -39.67 49.92
C ARG A 23 -14.17 -40.02 48.90
N LEU A 24 -15.18 -40.79 49.29
CA LEU A 24 -16.30 -41.14 48.41
C LEU A 24 -17.22 -39.94 48.15
N ILE A 25 -17.38 -39.03 49.13
CA ILE A 25 -18.08 -37.76 48.97
C ILE A 25 -17.32 -36.84 48.01
N ASP A 26 -16.01 -36.66 48.20
CA ASP A 26 -15.17 -35.84 47.32
C ASP A 26 -15.18 -36.32 45.87
N ARG A 27 -15.26 -37.64 45.66
CA ARG A 27 -15.35 -38.27 44.33
C ARG A 27 -16.75 -38.21 43.72
N GLY A 28 -17.73 -37.62 44.41
CA GLY A 28 -19.13 -37.55 43.98
C GLY A 28 -19.85 -38.91 43.95
N GLN A 29 -19.27 -39.94 44.57
CA GLN A 29 -19.87 -41.27 44.63
C GLN A 29 -20.92 -41.37 45.74
N LEU A 30 -20.77 -40.58 46.80
CA LEU A 30 -21.79 -40.34 47.81
C LEU A 30 -22.28 -38.90 47.72
N THR A 31 -23.60 -38.75 47.66
CA THR A 31 -24.27 -37.45 47.70
C THR A 31 -24.78 -37.16 49.10
N SER A 32 -25.23 -35.92 49.35
CA SER A 32 -25.87 -35.52 50.61
C SER A 32 -27.12 -36.35 50.96
N GLN A 33 -27.70 -37.03 49.96
CA GLN A 33 -28.88 -37.90 50.10
C GLN A 33 -28.52 -39.38 50.37
N THR A 34 -27.24 -39.70 50.53
CA THR A 34 -26.79 -41.06 50.86
C THR A 34 -27.06 -41.33 52.34
N TYR A 35 -27.65 -42.46 52.68
CA TYR A 35 -27.81 -42.92 54.06
C TYR A 35 -26.50 -43.51 54.59
N LEU A 36 -26.08 -43.01 55.75
CA LEU A 36 -24.96 -43.47 56.55
C LEU A 36 -25.44 -44.03 57.89
N TRP A 37 -24.73 -45.02 58.40
CA TRP A 37 -24.98 -45.58 59.72
C TRP A 37 -23.68 -46.11 60.32
N ARG A 38 -23.56 -45.99 61.65
CA ARG A 38 -22.50 -46.63 62.43
C ARG A 38 -23.08 -47.26 63.69
N LYS A 39 -22.31 -48.19 64.27
CA LYS A 39 -22.66 -48.83 65.53
C LYS A 39 -22.90 -47.77 66.62
N GLY A 40 -24.10 -47.75 67.20
CA GLY A 40 -24.54 -46.76 68.19
C GLY A 40 -25.55 -45.73 67.67
N MET A 41 -25.91 -45.74 66.39
CA MET A 41 -27.03 -44.95 65.86
C MET A 41 -28.33 -45.75 65.86
N ASP A 42 -29.43 -45.11 66.27
CA ASP A 42 -30.76 -45.76 66.29
C ASP A 42 -31.29 -46.05 64.88
N ASN A 43 -31.02 -45.15 63.93
CA ASN A 43 -31.48 -45.24 62.55
C ASN A 43 -30.41 -44.73 61.57
N TRP A 44 -30.51 -45.14 60.31
CA TRP A 44 -29.74 -44.58 59.20
C TRP A 44 -30.05 -43.09 59.04
N GLN A 45 -29.03 -42.27 58.80
CA GLN A 45 -29.18 -40.83 58.60
C GLN A 45 -28.55 -40.39 57.28
N LEU A 46 -29.10 -39.34 56.67
CA LEU A 46 -28.55 -38.79 55.43
C LEU A 46 -27.18 -38.13 55.69
N ALA A 47 -26.21 -38.35 54.80
CA ALA A 47 -24.85 -37.84 54.89
C ALA A 47 -24.82 -36.31 55.03
N GLY A 48 -25.68 -35.61 54.29
CA GLY A 48 -25.79 -34.15 54.36
C GLY A 48 -26.52 -33.61 55.60
N ALA A 49 -27.16 -34.47 56.39
CA ALA A 49 -27.77 -34.10 57.67
C ALA A 49 -26.92 -34.54 58.88
N HIS A 50 -25.95 -35.43 58.67
CA HIS A 50 -25.11 -35.96 59.74
C HIS A 50 -24.01 -34.96 60.15
N PRO A 51 -23.90 -34.56 61.43
CA PRO A 51 -22.93 -33.56 61.90
C PRO A 51 -21.49 -33.84 61.46
N ASP A 52 -21.08 -35.12 61.45
CA ASP A 52 -19.72 -35.53 61.07
C ASP A 52 -19.39 -35.30 59.58
N PHE A 53 -20.36 -35.11 58.68
CA PHE A 53 -20.09 -34.99 57.23
C PHE A 53 -20.73 -33.77 56.54
N GLN A 54 -21.43 -32.91 57.28
CA GLN A 54 -22.09 -31.72 56.74
C GLN A 54 -21.10 -30.76 56.04
N ASP A 55 -19.87 -30.67 56.56
CA ASP A 55 -18.80 -29.82 56.04
C ASP A 55 -18.29 -30.28 54.66
N ALA A 56 -18.36 -31.58 54.38
CA ALA A 56 -17.92 -32.17 53.11
C ALA A 56 -18.82 -31.82 51.91
N PHE A 57 -20.00 -31.21 52.13
CA PHE A 57 -20.96 -30.85 51.07
C PHE A 57 -21.02 -29.34 50.78
N VAL A 58 -20.13 -28.53 51.36
CA VAL A 58 -20.10 -27.08 51.10
C VAL A 58 -19.41 -26.79 49.77
N VAL A 59 -20.20 -26.41 48.76
CA VAL A 59 -19.66 -25.95 47.47
C VAL A 59 -19.23 -24.48 47.60
N PRO A 60 -17.97 -24.11 47.30
CA PRO A 60 -17.56 -22.71 47.31
C PRO A 60 -18.35 -21.90 46.25
N PRO A 61 -18.65 -20.61 46.52
CA PRO A 61 -19.42 -19.79 45.58
C PRO A 61 -18.72 -19.70 44.22
N PRO A 62 -19.48 -19.66 43.11
CA PRO A 62 -18.90 -19.58 41.78
C PRO A 62 -18.10 -18.27 41.62
N LEU A 63 -16.95 -18.37 40.95
CA LEU A 63 -16.15 -17.20 40.56
C LEU A 63 -17.01 -16.22 39.76
N PRO A 64 -16.82 -14.89 39.90
CA PRO A 64 -17.48 -13.91 39.07
C PRO A 64 -17.21 -14.22 37.60
N THR A 65 -18.26 -14.39 36.79
CA THR A 65 -18.10 -14.63 35.36
C THR A 65 -17.36 -13.43 34.75
N PRO A 66 -16.26 -13.64 33.99
CA PRO A 66 -15.62 -12.56 33.27
C PRO A 66 -16.64 -11.88 32.33
N PRO A 67 -16.53 -10.55 32.11
CA PRO A 67 -17.45 -9.85 31.21
C PRO A 67 -17.48 -10.57 29.86
N LYS A 68 -18.68 -10.95 29.40
CA LYS A 68 -18.86 -11.60 28.10
C LYS A 68 -18.15 -10.77 27.04
N MET A 69 -17.14 -11.36 26.39
CA MET A 69 -16.53 -10.74 25.23
C MET A 69 -17.66 -10.43 24.23
N PRO A 70 -17.68 -9.23 23.63
CA PRO A 70 -18.67 -8.92 22.62
C PRO A 70 -18.62 -9.99 21.51
N PRO A 71 -19.78 -10.37 20.93
CA PRO A 71 -19.82 -11.37 19.87
C PRO A 71 -18.81 -11.06 18.76
N PRO A 72 -18.24 -12.09 18.10
CA PRO A 72 -17.37 -11.88 16.94
C PRO A 72 -18.02 -10.90 15.97
N ALA A 73 -17.23 -9.96 15.44
CA ALA A 73 -17.71 -8.86 14.61
C ALA A 73 -18.42 -9.31 13.31
N PHE A 74 -18.60 -10.60 13.06
CA PHE A 74 -19.25 -11.14 11.86
C PHE A 74 -20.51 -11.97 12.17
N GLN A 75 -20.89 -12.13 13.45
CA GLN A 75 -22.08 -12.88 13.82
C GLN A 75 -23.30 -11.95 13.92
N PRO A 76 -24.39 -12.20 13.16
CA PRO A 76 -25.65 -11.50 13.34
C PRO A 76 -26.16 -11.71 14.77
N VAL A 77 -26.59 -10.64 15.45
CA VAL A 77 -27.23 -10.75 16.76
C VAL A 77 -28.57 -11.48 16.58
N PRO A 78 -28.77 -12.67 17.20
CA PRO A 78 -30.02 -13.39 17.08
C PRO A 78 -31.18 -12.57 17.67
N GLY A 79 -32.28 -12.42 16.91
CA GLY A 79 -33.54 -11.83 17.42
C GLY A 79 -33.87 -10.41 16.97
N VAL A 80 -33.07 -9.77 16.11
CA VAL A 80 -33.43 -8.47 15.51
C VAL A 80 -34.31 -8.70 14.27
N PRO A 81 -35.58 -8.22 14.23
CA PRO A 81 -36.45 -8.40 13.08
C PRO A 81 -35.85 -7.80 11.80
N ALA A 82 -35.90 -8.55 10.70
CA ALA A 82 -35.32 -8.16 9.41
C ALA A 82 -35.97 -6.93 8.74
N SER A 83 -37.10 -6.43 9.27
CA SER A 83 -37.91 -5.39 8.66
C SER A 83 -37.39 -3.96 8.83
N ASN A 84 -36.32 -3.72 9.60
CA ASN A 84 -35.70 -2.40 9.80
C ASN A 84 -34.24 -2.29 9.29
N LEU A 85 -33.76 -3.22 8.47
CA LEU A 85 -32.38 -3.23 7.93
C LEU A 85 -32.14 -2.18 6.82
N THR A 86 -32.60 -0.95 7.02
CA THR A 86 -32.30 0.18 6.13
C THR A 86 -30.80 0.53 6.15
N SER A 87 -30.12 0.32 7.29
CA SER A 87 -28.71 0.69 7.49
C SER A 87 -27.78 -0.54 7.53
N ARG A 88 -27.42 -1.08 6.36
CA ARG A 88 -26.51 -2.24 6.23
C ARG A 88 -25.03 -1.80 6.36
N PRO A 89 -24.18 -2.46 7.18
CA PRO A 89 -22.78 -2.04 7.35
C PRO A 89 -21.96 -2.10 6.06
N TRP A 90 -21.99 -3.24 5.36
CA TRP A 90 -21.12 -3.49 4.21
C TRP A 90 -21.35 -2.58 3.00
N PRO A 91 -22.59 -2.31 2.54
CA PRO A 91 -22.82 -1.40 1.43
C PRO A 91 -22.29 0.02 1.71
N ARG A 92 -22.37 0.47 2.97
CA ARG A 92 -21.88 1.78 3.38
C ARG A 92 -20.35 1.82 3.40
N PHE A 93 -19.71 0.77 3.89
CA PHE A 93 -18.25 0.60 3.83
C PHE A 93 -17.77 0.63 2.38
N TRP A 94 -18.35 -0.20 1.50
CA TRP A 94 -17.94 -0.26 0.10
C TRP A 94 -18.17 1.06 -0.64
N ALA A 95 -19.28 1.74 -0.38
CA ALA A 95 -19.53 3.05 -0.97
C ALA A 95 -18.43 4.06 -0.58
N ARG A 96 -18.04 4.09 0.70
CA ARG A 96 -16.96 4.97 1.18
C ARG A 96 -15.59 4.55 0.64
N PHE A 97 -15.33 3.25 0.58
CA PHE A 97 -14.08 2.72 0.06
C PHE A 97 -13.87 3.12 -1.41
N ILE A 98 -14.91 2.97 -2.24
CA ILE A 98 -14.89 3.38 -3.66
C ILE A 98 -14.75 4.90 -3.79
N ASP A 99 -15.49 5.68 -2.98
CA ASP A 99 -15.37 7.14 -2.95
C ASP A 99 -13.91 7.57 -2.73
N ASN A 100 -13.24 7.00 -1.73
CA ASN A 100 -11.86 7.33 -1.41
C ASN A 100 -10.88 6.80 -2.48
N LEU A 101 -11.12 5.60 -3.01
CA LEU A 101 -10.30 4.98 -4.05
C LEU A 101 -10.28 5.81 -5.34
N ILE A 102 -11.39 6.49 -5.65
CA ILE A 102 -11.50 7.37 -6.82
C ILE A 102 -10.96 8.77 -6.50
N LEU A 103 -11.43 9.40 -5.41
CA LEU A 103 -11.18 10.82 -5.19
C LEU A 103 -9.79 11.14 -4.64
N MET A 104 -9.18 10.26 -3.83
CA MET A 104 -7.82 10.50 -3.32
C MET A 104 -6.79 10.63 -4.46
N PRO A 105 -6.68 9.68 -5.42
CA PRO A 105 -5.71 9.83 -6.50
C PRO A 105 -6.08 10.96 -7.48
N LEU A 106 -7.36 11.17 -7.78
CA LEU A 106 -7.77 12.27 -8.67
C LEU A 106 -7.43 13.64 -8.08
N LEU A 107 -7.71 13.84 -6.79
CA LEU A 107 -7.38 15.08 -6.12
C LEU A 107 -5.87 15.24 -5.94
N GLY A 108 -5.15 14.17 -5.59
CA GLY A 108 -3.70 14.16 -5.52
C GLY A 108 -3.05 14.54 -6.85
N LEU A 109 -3.53 13.99 -7.97
CA LEU A 109 -3.10 14.35 -9.31
C LEU A 109 -3.40 15.82 -9.63
N GLY A 110 -4.61 16.28 -9.33
CA GLY A 110 -5.01 17.68 -9.56
C GLY A 110 -4.14 18.66 -8.77
N VAL A 111 -3.90 18.39 -7.49
CA VAL A 111 -3.00 19.19 -6.64
C VAL A 111 -1.56 19.12 -7.14
N GLY A 112 -1.09 17.94 -7.53
CA GLY A 112 0.24 17.73 -8.10
C GLY A 112 0.47 18.53 -9.37
N LEU A 113 -0.43 18.42 -10.36
CA LEU A 113 -0.37 19.17 -11.62
C LEU A 113 -0.46 20.67 -11.39
N TRP A 114 -1.40 21.12 -10.54
CA TRP A 114 -1.51 22.53 -10.19
C TRP A 114 -0.22 23.05 -9.55
N SER A 115 0.36 22.31 -8.59
CA SER A 115 1.61 22.70 -7.94
C SER A 115 2.78 22.70 -8.93
N ALA A 116 2.87 21.73 -9.83
CA ALA A 116 3.93 21.68 -10.84
C ALA A 116 3.91 22.91 -11.77
N ILE A 117 2.73 23.42 -12.10
CA ILE A 117 2.56 24.57 -13.00
C ILE A 117 2.75 25.90 -12.26
N TYR A 118 2.17 26.04 -11.07
CA TYR A 118 2.03 27.34 -10.41
C TYR A 118 2.92 27.51 -9.17
N SER A 119 3.46 26.44 -8.59
CA SER A 119 4.31 26.49 -7.40
C SER A 119 5.31 25.31 -7.35
N PRO A 120 6.43 25.40 -8.08
CA PRO A 120 7.44 24.34 -8.13
C PRO A 120 7.99 23.94 -6.74
N GLU A 121 8.10 24.89 -5.81
CA GLU A 121 8.53 24.62 -4.43
C GLU A 121 7.54 23.70 -3.69
N ILE A 122 6.24 23.95 -3.81
CA ILE A 122 5.21 23.09 -3.22
C ILE A 122 5.22 21.72 -3.90
N TYR A 123 5.41 21.68 -5.23
CA TYR A 123 5.50 20.41 -5.96
C TYR A 123 6.64 19.55 -5.44
N VAL A 124 7.85 20.10 -5.31
CA VAL A 124 9.01 19.39 -4.76
C VAL A 124 8.73 18.92 -3.33
N ALA A 125 8.17 19.78 -2.48
CA ALA A 125 7.80 19.43 -1.12
C ALA A 125 6.77 18.29 -1.06
N ILE A 126 5.82 18.23 -2.01
CA ILE A 126 4.85 17.13 -2.12
C ILE A 126 5.53 15.83 -2.54
N VAL A 127 6.39 15.89 -3.56
CA VAL A 127 7.10 14.71 -4.10
C VAL A 127 8.03 14.09 -3.05
N GLU A 128 8.67 14.91 -2.22
CA GLU A 128 9.54 14.45 -1.13
C GLU A 128 8.76 13.98 0.11
N MET A 129 7.48 14.36 0.23
CA MET A 129 6.66 14.03 1.39
C MET A 129 6.35 12.53 1.45
N ASN A 130 6.30 11.99 2.67
CA ASN A 130 5.76 10.65 2.88
C ASN A 130 4.34 10.54 2.30
N ALA A 131 4.12 9.57 1.40
CA ALA A 131 2.83 9.39 0.72
C ALA A 131 1.64 9.19 1.67
N GLY A 132 1.86 8.56 2.84
CA GLY A 132 0.83 8.40 3.86
C GLY A 132 0.46 9.72 4.53
N LEU A 133 1.44 10.57 4.82
CA LEU A 133 1.23 11.93 5.35
C LEU A 133 0.51 12.82 4.33
N PHE A 134 0.95 12.79 3.07
CA PHE A 134 0.27 13.49 1.98
C PHE A 134 -1.19 13.04 1.87
N GLY A 135 -1.44 11.73 1.91
CA GLY A 135 -2.80 11.17 1.94
C GLY A 135 -3.64 11.71 3.11
N LEU A 136 -3.06 11.80 4.31
CA LEU A 136 -3.73 12.36 5.48
C LEU A 136 -4.13 13.83 5.27
N MET A 137 -3.27 14.62 4.62
CA MET A 137 -3.53 16.04 4.31
C MET A 137 -4.59 16.22 3.22
N ILE A 138 -4.68 15.29 2.28
CA ILE A 138 -5.69 15.32 1.20
C ILE A 138 -7.07 14.89 1.69
N LEU A 139 -7.16 14.06 2.73
CA LEU A 139 -8.41 13.48 3.21
C LEU A 139 -9.50 14.52 3.60
N PRO A 140 -9.22 15.63 4.30
CA PRO A 140 -10.21 16.67 4.56
C PRO A 140 -10.82 17.25 3.28
N LEU A 141 -10.00 17.48 2.25
CA LEU A 141 -10.48 17.99 0.97
C LEU A 141 -11.38 16.97 0.26
N VAL A 142 -11.05 15.68 0.34
CA VAL A 142 -11.93 14.61 -0.16
C VAL A 142 -13.27 14.60 0.58
N THR A 143 -13.28 14.79 1.90
CA THR A 143 -14.55 14.85 2.67
C THR A 143 -15.42 16.04 2.25
N LEU A 144 -14.81 17.17 1.95
CA LEU A 144 -15.50 18.36 1.46
C LEU A 144 -16.08 18.13 0.06
N LEU A 145 -15.31 17.52 -0.86
CA LEU A 145 -15.79 17.16 -2.19
C LEU A 145 -16.96 16.17 -2.15
N LEU A 146 -16.92 15.19 -1.23
CA LEU A 146 -18.02 14.26 -1.04
C LEU A 146 -19.26 14.94 -0.47
N ALA A 147 -19.10 15.88 0.47
CA ALA A 147 -20.20 16.70 0.97
C ALA A 147 -20.84 17.53 -0.14
N LEU A 148 -20.02 18.20 -0.96
CA LEU A 148 -20.47 19.00 -2.10
C LEU A 148 -21.17 18.14 -3.16
N SER A 149 -20.62 16.97 -3.48
CA SER A 149 -21.21 16.00 -4.41
C SER A 149 -22.62 15.59 -3.98
N MET A 150 -22.83 15.27 -2.69
CA MET A 150 -24.16 14.95 -2.17
C MET A 150 -25.08 16.16 -2.10
N ALA A 151 -24.55 17.35 -1.79
CA ALA A 151 -25.33 18.58 -1.76
C ALA A 151 -25.88 18.93 -3.14
N LEU A 152 -25.08 18.76 -4.20
CA LEU A 152 -25.46 19.07 -5.58
C LEU A 152 -26.30 17.95 -6.22
N THR A 153 -25.85 16.70 -6.11
CA THR A 153 -26.41 15.58 -6.89
C THR A 153 -27.26 14.62 -6.07
N GLY A 154 -27.13 14.65 -4.74
CA GLY A 154 -27.84 13.74 -3.83
C GLY A 154 -27.13 12.40 -3.62
N SER A 155 -25.96 12.22 -4.22
CA SER A 155 -25.13 11.02 -4.01
C SER A 155 -23.65 11.34 -4.14
N THR A 156 -22.81 10.32 -3.99
CA THR A 156 -21.39 10.33 -4.35
C THR A 156 -21.14 9.19 -5.34
N PRO A 157 -20.03 9.17 -6.09
CA PRO A 157 -19.77 8.10 -7.06
C PRO A 157 -19.90 6.70 -6.45
N GLY A 158 -19.27 6.44 -5.30
CA GLY A 158 -19.34 5.15 -4.63
C GLY A 158 -20.73 4.83 -4.08
N LYS A 159 -21.46 5.82 -3.54
CA LYS A 159 -22.84 5.62 -3.05
C LYS A 159 -23.81 5.36 -4.20
N ALA A 160 -23.63 6.01 -5.34
CA ALA A 160 -24.43 5.79 -6.55
C ALA A 160 -24.20 4.37 -7.10
N ILE A 161 -22.93 3.96 -7.21
CA ILE A 161 -22.55 2.61 -7.64
C ILE A 161 -23.16 1.57 -6.71
N VAL A 162 -22.99 1.70 -5.39
CA VAL A 162 -23.44 0.67 -4.43
C VAL A 162 -24.94 0.73 -4.13
N GLY A 163 -25.62 1.84 -4.42
CA GLY A 163 -27.04 2.02 -4.11
C GLY A 163 -27.32 2.44 -2.65
N VAL A 164 -26.47 3.32 -2.12
CA VAL A 164 -26.65 3.94 -0.81
C VAL A 164 -27.23 5.35 -0.97
N LYS A 165 -28.27 5.66 -0.22
CA LYS A 165 -28.89 7.00 -0.19
C LYS A 165 -28.88 7.55 1.23
N VAL A 166 -28.49 8.80 1.36
CA VAL A 166 -28.49 9.55 2.62
C VAL A 166 -29.62 10.58 2.55
N PRO A 167 -30.78 10.32 3.17
CA PRO A 167 -31.87 11.30 3.23
C PRO A 167 -31.47 12.53 4.05
N VAL A 168 -31.94 13.69 3.62
CA VAL A 168 -31.77 14.96 4.36
C VAL A 168 -32.99 15.13 5.29
N PRO A 169 -32.79 15.53 6.56
CA PRO A 169 -33.91 15.82 7.46
C PRO A 169 -34.83 16.91 6.88
N SER A 170 -36.15 16.79 7.12
CA SER A 170 -37.11 17.81 6.69
C SER A 170 -36.76 19.18 7.29
N GLY A 171 -36.74 20.23 6.48
CA GLY A 171 -36.41 21.59 6.91
C GLY A 171 -34.91 21.88 7.14
N ALA A 172 -34.01 20.90 6.96
CA ALA A 172 -32.57 21.13 7.12
C ALA A 172 -31.93 21.76 5.88
N ASN A 173 -30.95 22.65 6.10
CA ASN A 173 -30.08 23.13 5.02
C ASN A 173 -29.24 21.96 4.48
N ARG A 174 -29.38 21.67 3.20
CA ARG A 174 -28.75 20.51 2.55
C ARG A 174 -27.21 20.55 2.57
N VAL A 175 -26.62 21.70 2.28
CA VAL A 175 -25.14 21.87 2.23
C VAL A 175 -24.56 21.72 3.64
N GLY A 176 -25.09 22.47 4.61
CA GLY A 176 -24.65 22.42 6.00
C GLY A 176 -24.81 21.02 6.62
N PHE A 177 -25.90 20.33 6.31
CA PHE A 177 -26.12 18.95 6.73
C PHE A 177 -25.00 18.02 6.23
N PHE A 178 -24.70 18.04 4.93
CA PHE A 178 -23.68 17.14 4.38
C PHE A 178 -22.26 17.49 4.83
N ILE A 179 -21.90 18.77 4.97
CA ILE A 179 -20.59 19.18 5.51
C ILE A 179 -20.43 18.67 6.95
N ALA A 180 -21.40 18.97 7.83
CA ALA A 180 -21.34 18.55 9.22
C ALA A 180 -21.31 17.02 9.35
N ARG A 181 -22.10 16.32 8.52
CA ARG A 181 -22.12 14.86 8.48
C ARG A 181 -20.79 14.28 8.03
N GLU A 182 -20.22 14.77 6.93
CA GLU A 182 -18.94 14.25 6.39
C GLU A 182 -17.77 14.51 7.35
N PHE A 183 -17.76 15.65 8.05
CA PHE A 183 -16.81 15.91 9.12
C PHE A 183 -16.93 14.89 10.27
N LYS A 184 -18.16 14.57 10.70
CA LYS A 184 -18.38 13.50 11.70
C LYS A 184 -17.95 12.13 11.17
N VAL A 185 -18.15 11.82 9.88
CA VAL A 185 -17.66 10.56 9.29
C VAL A 185 -16.14 10.51 9.29
N TRP A 186 -15.47 11.61 8.99
CA TRP A 186 -14.01 11.68 9.01
C TRP A 186 -13.44 11.37 10.40
N ILE A 187 -14.03 11.93 11.45
CA ILE A 187 -13.62 11.66 12.84
C ILE A 187 -14.09 10.28 13.31
N ALA A 188 -15.39 10.06 13.39
CA ALA A 188 -15.98 8.88 14.05
C ALA A 188 -16.07 7.63 13.16
N GLY A 189 -15.95 7.81 11.84
CA GLY A 189 -15.88 6.72 10.87
C GLY A 189 -14.45 6.37 10.51
N LEU A 190 -13.66 7.36 10.10
CA LEU A 190 -12.31 7.16 9.57
C LEU A 190 -11.18 7.43 10.57
N GLY A 191 -11.45 7.84 11.81
CA GLY A 191 -10.40 8.07 12.81
C GLY A 191 -9.39 9.13 12.37
N LEU A 192 -9.87 10.21 11.74
CA LEU A 192 -9.07 11.25 11.08
C LEU A 192 -8.24 10.76 9.88
N GLY A 193 -8.37 9.49 9.47
CA GLY A 193 -7.53 8.87 8.45
C GLY A 193 -6.26 8.23 9.01
N ILE A 194 -6.05 8.27 10.32
CA ILE A 194 -4.87 7.68 10.95
C ILE A 194 -4.98 6.15 10.87
N PRO A 195 -3.95 5.46 10.33
CA PRO A 195 -3.92 4.00 10.29
C PRO A 195 -4.14 3.40 11.68
N PHE A 196 -4.77 2.22 11.75
CA PHE A 196 -5.23 1.54 12.97
C PHE A 196 -6.35 2.25 13.75
N VAL A 197 -6.27 3.57 13.98
CA VAL A 197 -7.38 4.33 14.59
C VAL A 197 -8.64 4.18 13.73
N ALA A 198 -8.49 4.36 12.41
CA ALA A 198 -9.54 4.14 11.43
C ALA A 198 -10.15 2.72 11.52
N LEU A 199 -9.36 1.70 11.85
CA LEU A 199 -9.84 0.33 11.97
C LEU A 199 -10.73 0.18 13.21
N PHE A 200 -10.29 0.70 14.36
CA PHE A 200 -11.07 0.66 15.60
C PHE A 200 -12.39 1.45 15.47
N THR A 201 -12.36 2.63 14.85
CA THR A 201 -13.58 3.42 14.61
C THR A 201 -14.53 2.67 13.68
N GLN A 202 -14.04 2.07 12.59
CA GLN A 202 -14.87 1.30 11.67
C GLN A 202 -15.49 0.06 12.33
N VAL A 203 -14.73 -0.67 13.16
CA VAL A 203 -15.25 -1.82 13.94
C VAL A 203 -16.33 -1.35 14.91
N ALA A 204 -16.14 -0.20 15.58
CA ALA A 204 -17.16 0.36 16.46
C ALA A 204 -18.44 0.72 15.69
N GLN A 205 -18.33 1.37 14.52
CA GLN A 205 -19.50 1.69 13.69
C GLN A 205 -20.19 0.45 13.14
N TYR A 206 -19.42 -0.57 12.74
CA TYR A 206 -19.96 -1.86 12.32
C TYR A 206 -20.83 -2.47 13.41
N ARG A 207 -20.31 -2.56 14.64
CA ARG A 207 -21.04 -3.18 15.77
C ARG A 207 -22.35 -2.45 16.06
N ARG A 208 -22.35 -1.11 15.97
CA ARG A 208 -23.58 -0.31 16.13
C ARG A 208 -24.61 -0.67 15.07
N LEU A 209 -24.21 -0.66 13.79
CA LEU A 209 -25.09 -0.99 12.67
C LEU A 209 -25.59 -2.45 12.73
N ALA A 210 -24.73 -3.40 13.10
CA ALA A 210 -25.09 -4.81 13.26
C ALA A 210 -26.07 -5.05 14.41
N SER A 211 -26.05 -4.19 15.45
CA SER A 211 -27.04 -4.20 16.54
C SER A 211 -28.36 -3.49 16.21
N GLY A 212 -28.56 -3.03 14.98
CA GLY A 212 -29.74 -2.29 14.55
C GLY A 212 -29.75 -0.80 14.96
N ARG A 213 -28.66 -0.29 15.54
CA ARG A 213 -28.50 1.13 15.88
C ARG A 213 -28.00 1.91 14.66
N ALA A 214 -28.26 3.21 14.63
CA ALA A 214 -27.61 4.10 13.66
C ALA A 214 -26.09 4.19 13.92
N ALA A 215 -25.33 4.45 12.85
CA ALA A 215 -23.95 4.87 12.99
C ALA A 215 -23.91 6.19 13.79
N SER A 216 -22.88 6.41 14.61
CA SER A 216 -22.84 7.55 15.54
C SER A 216 -22.97 8.89 14.82
N TYR A 217 -22.47 8.98 13.59
CA TYR A 217 -22.52 10.18 12.77
C TYR A 217 -23.83 10.37 11.98
N ASP A 218 -24.77 9.42 12.06
CA ASP A 218 -26.14 9.55 11.52
C ASP A 218 -27.20 9.61 12.63
N GLU A 219 -26.83 9.54 13.91
CA GLU A 219 -27.80 9.61 15.02
C GLU A 219 -28.63 10.89 14.96
N GLY A 220 -29.94 10.75 15.24
CA GLY A 220 -30.90 11.85 15.19
C GLY A 220 -31.35 12.26 13.78
N ASN A 221 -30.86 11.61 12.72
CA ASN A 221 -31.23 11.89 11.34
C ASN A 221 -32.04 10.74 10.73
N PRO A 222 -32.76 10.96 9.60
CA PRO A 222 -33.45 9.89 8.91
C PRO A 222 -32.47 8.78 8.50
N GLY A 223 -32.92 7.52 8.61
CA GLY A 223 -32.07 6.36 8.39
C GLY A 223 -31.46 6.31 6.99
N VAL A 224 -30.16 6.04 6.91
CA VAL A 224 -29.47 5.78 5.64
C VAL A 224 -30.09 4.53 5.00
N ILE A 225 -30.39 4.59 3.71
CA ILE A 225 -31.00 3.50 2.94
C ILE A 225 -29.92 2.83 2.09
N ALA A 226 -29.71 1.53 2.28
CA ALA A 226 -28.76 0.74 1.50
C ALA A 226 -29.46 -0.41 0.77
N ASN A 227 -29.64 -0.28 -0.55
CA ASN A 227 -30.23 -1.31 -1.40
C ASN A 227 -29.27 -1.71 -2.54
N PRO A 228 -28.22 -2.51 -2.24
CA PRO A 228 -27.27 -2.95 -3.25
C PRO A 228 -27.90 -3.98 -4.19
N GLY A 229 -28.00 -3.64 -5.48
CA GLY A 229 -28.30 -4.63 -6.52
C GLY A 229 -27.11 -5.57 -6.75
N LYS A 230 -27.37 -6.82 -7.15
CA LYS A 230 -26.29 -7.79 -7.45
C LYS A 230 -25.34 -7.31 -8.55
N SER A 231 -25.89 -6.68 -9.60
CA SER A 231 -25.10 -6.08 -10.70
C SER A 231 -24.25 -4.90 -10.25
N ARG A 232 -24.79 -4.05 -9.37
CA ARG A 232 -24.10 -2.91 -8.76
C ARG A 232 -22.92 -3.33 -7.90
N LEU A 233 -23.08 -4.41 -7.14
CA LEU A 233 -22.00 -5.00 -6.35
C LEU A 233 -20.91 -5.61 -7.25
N ALA A 234 -21.28 -6.30 -8.32
CA ALA A 234 -20.32 -6.84 -9.29
C ALA A 234 -19.49 -5.72 -9.96
N ILE A 235 -20.14 -4.65 -10.39
CA ILE A 235 -19.47 -3.47 -10.98
C ILE A 235 -18.54 -2.81 -9.95
N ALA A 236 -18.98 -2.65 -8.70
CA ALA A 236 -18.16 -2.13 -7.62
C ALA A 236 -16.89 -2.96 -7.39
N ILE A 237 -17.01 -4.29 -7.34
CA ILE A 237 -15.87 -5.20 -7.17
C ILE A 237 -14.92 -5.11 -8.36
N LEU A 238 -15.45 -5.10 -9.59
CA LEU A 238 -14.63 -4.97 -10.79
C LEU A 238 -13.88 -3.63 -10.82
N ALA A 239 -14.57 -2.53 -10.52
CA ALA A 239 -13.95 -1.20 -10.48
C ALA A 239 -12.83 -1.13 -9.42
N VAL A 240 -13.08 -1.69 -8.23
CA VAL A 240 -12.04 -1.81 -7.19
C VAL A 240 -10.87 -2.66 -7.67
N ALA A 241 -11.12 -3.82 -8.29
CA ALA A 241 -10.07 -4.71 -8.77
C ALA A 241 -9.20 -4.04 -9.84
N VAL A 242 -9.81 -3.32 -10.79
CA VAL A 242 -9.09 -2.59 -11.85
C VAL A 242 -8.24 -1.46 -11.26
N LEU A 243 -8.82 -0.64 -10.38
CA LEU A 243 -8.09 0.46 -9.75
C LEU A 243 -6.96 -0.04 -8.85
N PHE A 244 -7.20 -1.13 -8.12
CA PHE A 244 -6.19 -1.76 -7.27
C PHE A 244 -5.06 -2.37 -8.11
N ALA A 245 -5.39 -3.10 -9.18
CA ALA A 245 -4.39 -3.64 -10.11
C ALA A 245 -3.55 -2.53 -10.75
N GLY A 246 -4.20 -1.45 -11.22
CA GLY A 246 -3.50 -0.28 -11.76
C GLY A 246 -2.55 0.35 -10.74
N ASN A 247 -2.98 0.51 -9.48
CA ASN A 247 -2.13 1.04 -8.41
C ASN A 247 -0.92 0.13 -8.12
N ILE A 248 -1.12 -1.20 -8.07
CA ILE A 248 -0.03 -2.17 -7.88
C ILE A 248 0.96 -2.12 -9.05
N ILE A 249 0.48 -2.04 -10.30
CA ILE A 249 1.34 -1.92 -11.48
C ILE A 249 2.19 -0.66 -11.40
N LEU A 250 1.57 0.50 -11.14
CA LEU A 250 2.27 1.77 -11.03
C LEU A 250 3.34 1.74 -9.94
N ARG A 251 3.00 1.19 -8.76
CA ARG A 251 3.95 1.10 -7.65
C ARG A 251 5.09 0.13 -7.95
N THR A 252 4.79 -1.01 -8.57
CA THR A 252 5.81 -1.98 -8.96
C THR A 252 6.77 -1.37 -9.97
N GLU A 253 6.26 -0.56 -10.89
CA GLU A 253 7.07 0.12 -11.90
C GLU A 253 7.96 1.22 -11.28
N ASP A 254 7.43 1.97 -10.31
CA ASP A 254 8.19 2.97 -9.55
C ASP A 254 9.33 2.33 -8.72
N GLU A 255 9.04 1.22 -8.03
CA GLU A 255 10.04 0.42 -7.31
C GLU A 255 11.09 -0.19 -8.25
N ARG A 256 10.69 -0.61 -9.46
CA ARG A 256 11.63 -1.08 -10.49
C ARG A 256 12.52 0.05 -11.00
N SER A 257 11.95 1.21 -11.30
CA SER A 257 12.67 2.38 -11.82
C SER A 257 13.73 2.85 -10.84
N THR A 258 13.37 2.97 -9.55
CA THR A 258 14.31 3.32 -8.47
C THR A 258 15.40 2.28 -8.28
N THR A 259 15.07 0.99 -8.41
CA THR A 259 16.06 -0.10 -8.35
C THR A 259 17.03 -0.07 -9.54
N ASN A 260 16.53 0.20 -10.75
CA ASN A 260 17.32 0.22 -11.98
C ASN A 260 18.41 1.30 -11.95
N LEU A 261 18.16 2.45 -11.32
CA LEU A 261 19.15 3.53 -11.15
C LEU A 261 20.43 3.09 -10.43
N ASN A 262 20.36 2.04 -9.61
CA ASN A 262 21.48 1.53 -8.82
C ASN A 262 22.06 0.21 -9.36
N ARG A 263 21.43 -0.39 -10.37
CA ARG A 263 21.86 -1.65 -10.95
C ARG A 263 22.70 -1.40 -12.21
N THR A 264 23.63 -2.30 -12.48
CA THR A 264 24.38 -2.34 -13.73
C THR A 264 24.03 -3.57 -14.55
N GLN A 265 24.34 -3.51 -15.84
CA GLN A 265 24.23 -4.61 -16.79
C GLN A 265 25.47 -4.66 -17.67
N ALA A 266 25.71 -5.83 -18.27
CA ALA A 266 26.78 -6.03 -19.22
C ALA A 266 26.30 -5.71 -20.65
N TRP A 267 27.10 -4.96 -21.39
CA TRP A 267 26.94 -4.76 -22.82
C TRP A 267 28.19 -5.23 -23.54
N VAL A 268 28.06 -6.11 -24.53
CA VAL A 268 29.20 -6.60 -25.30
C VAL A 268 29.30 -5.79 -26.59
N SER A 269 30.44 -5.13 -26.80
CA SER A 269 30.70 -4.36 -28.01
C SER A 269 30.69 -5.28 -29.23
N PRO A 270 29.79 -5.06 -30.21
CA PRO A 270 29.80 -5.88 -31.43
C PRO A 270 31.06 -5.68 -32.29
N ILE A 271 31.83 -4.62 -32.03
CA ILE A 271 33.02 -4.25 -32.81
C ILE A 271 34.28 -4.85 -32.19
N THR A 272 34.43 -4.76 -30.87
CA THR A 272 35.66 -5.22 -30.20
C THR A 272 35.50 -6.53 -29.44
N GLY A 273 34.26 -7.01 -29.25
CA GLY A 273 33.95 -8.19 -28.43
C GLY A 273 34.17 -8.00 -26.93
N LYS A 274 34.63 -6.82 -26.50
CA LYS A 274 34.85 -6.49 -25.08
C LYS A 274 33.54 -6.16 -24.39
N THR A 275 33.46 -6.45 -23.09
CA THR A 275 32.29 -6.18 -22.27
C THR A 275 32.43 -4.84 -21.55
N ALA A 276 31.44 -3.96 -21.72
CA ALA A 276 31.21 -2.76 -20.92
C ALA A 276 30.24 -3.06 -19.77
N THR A 277 30.44 -2.43 -18.62
CA THR A 277 29.44 -2.42 -17.53
C THR A 277 28.75 -1.06 -17.52
N ILE A 278 27.46 -1.02 -17.84
CA ILE A 278 26.66 0.21 -17.93
C ILE A 278 25.47 0.15 -16.96
N GLY A 279 24.83 1.28 -16.65
CA GLY A 279 23.60 1.29 -15.87
C GLY A 279 22.50 0.44 -16.50
N ALA A 280 21.71 -0.24 -15.67
CA ALA A 280 20.60 -1.08 -16.11
C ALA A 280 19.44 -0.27 -16.72
N THR A 281 19.46 1.05 -16.55
CA THR A 281 18.50 1.97 -17.18
C THR A 281 18.74 2.18 -18.67
N TRP A 282 19.94 1.87 -19.19
CA TRP A 282 20.25 2.02 -20.60
C TRP A 282 19.67 0.87 -21.42
N GLN A 283 18.75 1.16 -22.33
CA GLN A 283 18.23 0.18 -23.26
C GLN A 283 18.84 0.42 -24.64
N THR A 284 19.43 -0.61 -25.23
CA THR A 284 19.93 -0.57 -26.61
C THR A 284 18.78 -0.66 -27.59
N GLN A 285 18.71 0.26 -28.55
CA GLN A 285 17.78 0.18 -29.66
C GLN A 285 18.55 -0.05 -30.97
N PRO A 286 18.00 -0.86 -31.90
CA PRO A 286 18.60 -1.04 -33.20
C PRO A 286 18.59 0.29 -33.97
N LEU A 287 19.73 0.63 -34.57
CA LEU A 287 19.86 1.78 -35.46
C LEU A 287 20.47 1.31 -36.78
N ASP A 288 19.68 1.33 -37.85
CA ASP A 288 20.16 1.01 -39.19
C ASP A 288 20.93 2.21 -39.74
N THR A 289 22.24 2.06 -39.97
CA THR A 289 23.08 3.11 -40.55
C THR A 289 23.68 2.67 -41.88
N ASN A 290 23.64 3.56 -42.88
CA ASN A 290 24.17 3.35 -44.23
C ASN A 290 25.73 3.40 -44.31
N GLY A 291 26.42 3.37 -43.17
CA GLY A 291 27.88 3.43 -43.07
C GLY A 291 28.33 3.67 -41.62
N GLY A 292 29.35 2.95 -41.18
CA GLY A 292 29.81 2.94 -39.78
C GLY A 292 28.95 2.06 -38.86
N SER A 293 29.42 1.83 -37.63
CA SER A 293 28.68 1.09 -36.61
C SER A 293 28.24 2.05 -35.52
N VAL A 294 26.94 2.30 -35.44
CA VAL A 294 26.34 3.23 -34.48
C VAL A 294 25.34 2.48 -33.61
N PHE A 295 25.44 2.67 -32.30
CA PHE A 295 24.58 2.06 -31.30
C PHE A 295 23.85 3.15 -30.53
N TYR A 296 22.52 3.07 -30.51
CA TYR A 296 21.67 4.01 -29.80
C TYR A 296 21.20 3.42 -28.48
N PHE A 297 21.28 4.23 -27.42
CA PHE A 297 20.92 3.89 -26.07
C PHE A 297 19.95 4.93 -25.52
N VAL A 298 18.91 4.48 -24.83
CA VAL A 298 17.93 5.35 -24.18
C VAL A 298 17.77 4.96 -22.72
N SER A 299 17.67 5.96 -21.84
CA SER A 299 17.30 5.80 -20.44
C SER A 299 16.13 6.72 -20.13
N ASN A 300 14.95 6.11 -19.95
CA ASN A 300 13.73 6.82 -19.60
C ASN A 300 13.79 7.36 -18.16
N GLU A 301 14.38 6.58 -17.26
CA GLU A 301 14.53 6.93 -15.84
C GLU A 301 15.44 8.15 -15.64
N LEU A 302 16.42 8.34 -16.52
CA LEU A 302 17.35 9.46 -16.49
C LEU A 302 17.00 10.55 -17.51
N LEU A 303 15.92 10.42 -18.28
CA LEU A 303 15.59 11.32 -19.40
C LEU A 303 16.83 11.62 -20.26
N SER A 304 17.59 10.57 -20.56
CA SER A 304 18.90 10.66 -21.21
C SER A 304 18.98 9.71 -22.40
N GLU A 305 19.67 10.14 -23.43
CA GLU A 305 19.90 9.37 -24.65
C GLU A 305 21.39 9.37 -24.96
N ALA A 306 21.91 8.30 -25.52
CA ALA A 306 23.31 8.22 -25.88
C ALA A 306 23.51 7.52 -27.22
N ILE A 307 24.46 8.02 -28.00
CA ILE A 307 24.92 7.40 -29.24
C ILE A 307 26.37 7.01 -29.04
N PHE A 308 26.70 5.75 -29.30
CA PHE A 308 28.09 5.28 -29.40
C PHE A 308 28.38 4.91 -30.85
N GLY A 309 29.30 5.66 -31.48
CA GLY A 309 29.65 5.49 -32.88
C GLY A 309 31.10 5.04 -33.04
N HIS A 310 31.32 4.19 -34.04
CA HIS A 310 32.63 3.80 -34.54
C HIS A 310 32.72 4.05 -36.03
N GLU A 311 33.93 4.43 -36.45
CA GLU A 311 34.28 4.58 -37.84
C GLU A 311 35.75 4.16 -38.06
N SER A 312 36.00 3.47 -39.17
CA SER A 312 37.35 3.17 -39.63
C SER A 312 37.82 4.29 -40.55
N LEU A 313 38.89 4.97 -40.16
CA LEU A 313 39.50 6.06 -40.91
C LEU A 313 40.40 5.51 -42.05
N PRO A 314 40.52 6.23 -43.17
CA PRO A 314 41.37 5.81 -44.29
C PRO A 314 42.87 5.77 -43.98
N SER A 315 43.33 6.54 -42.98
CA SER A 315 44.73 6.62 -42.56
C SER A 315 44.86 6.56 -41.04
N GLY A 316 46.01 6.06 -40.55
CA GLY A 316 46.25 5.87 -39.11
C GLY A 316 46.79 7.09 -38.36
N ASN A 317 47.07 8.19 -39.06
CA ASN A 317 47.70 9.40 -38.50
C ASN A 317 46.74 10.59 -38.45
N VAL A 318 45.43 10.33 -38.40
CA VAL A 318 44.43 11.40 -38.32
C VAL A 318 44.53 12.06 -36.95
N ASP A 319 44.69 13.37 -36.94
CA ASP A 319 44.69 14.17 -35.72
C ASP A 319 43.30 14.16 -35.07
N ALA A 320 43.26 14.01 -33.74
CA ALA A 320 42.01 13.95 -33.00
C ALA A 320 41.23 15.27 -33.08
N GLY A 321 41.91 16.42 -33.12
CA GLY A 321 41.29 17.73 -33.28
C GLY A 321 40.66 17.89 -34.67
N ALA A 322 41.37 17.49 -35.71
CA ALA A 322 40.83 17.47 -37.07
C ALA A 322 39.58 16.58 -37.20
N TYR A 323 39.57 15.41 -36.55
CA TYR A 323 38.37 14.56 -36.50
C TYR A 323 37.24 15.23 -35.71
N ALA A 324 37.54 15.84 -34.58
CA ALA A 324 36.57 16.53 -33.74
C ALA A 324 35.87 17.68 -34.50
N ASP A 325 36.63 18.48 -35.25
CA ASP A 325 36.09 19.55 -36.09
C ASP A 325 35.26 19.02 -37.27
N ALA A 326 35.67 17.91 -37.88
CA ALA A 326 34.87 17.24 -38.90
C ALA A 326 33.52 16.76 -38.33
N ILE A 327 33.53 16.15 -37.14
CA ILE A 327 32.31 15.71 -36.45
C ILE A 327 31.42 16.89 -36.08
N LYS A 328 32.00 18.01 -35.60
CA LYS A 328 31.25 19.24 -35.33
C LYS A 328 30.48 19.72 -36.56
N ASN A 329 31.10 19.66 -37.74
CA ASN A 329 30.44 20.06 -38.99
C ASN A 329 29.36 19.08 -39.44
N VAL A 330 29.59 17.77 -39.30
CA VAL A 330 28.59 16.73 -39.64
C VAL A 330 27.36 16.84 -38.74
N LEU A 331 27.54 17.15 -37.47
CA LEU A 331 26.46 17.26 -36.49
C LEU A 331 25.77 18.63 -36.48
N ALA A 332 26.22 19.61 -37.26
CA ALA A 332 25.75 20.99 -37.19
C ALA A 332 24.25 21.17 -37.48
N SER A 333 23.62 20.23 -38.19
CA SER A 333 22.16 20.22 -38.42
C SER A 333 21.36 19.76 -37.19
N GLU A 334 21.98 19.04 -36.26
CA GLU A 334 21.32 18.41 -35.11
C GLU A 334 21.77 18.98 -33.76
N ILE A 335 22.99 19.49 -33.67
CA ILE A 335 23.63 19.96 -32.44
C ILE A 335 24.42 21.24 -32.72
N ILE A 336 24.32 22.20 -31.79
CA ILE A 336 25.19 23.37 -31.73
C ILE A 336 26.20 23.14 -30.61
N ILE A 337 27.45 22.84 -30.97
CA ILE A 337 28.57 22.74 -30.02
C ILE A 337 29.01 24.15 -29.62
N ASP A 338 28.84 24.51 -28.35
CA ASP A 338 29.05 25.85 -27.82
C ASP A 338 30.33 26.01 -26.99
N THR A 339 30.99 24.91 -26.63
CA THR A 339 32.30 24.94 -25.97
C THR A 339 33.45 24.59 -26.93
N GLU A 340 34.67 24.98 -26.57
CA GLU A 340 35.87 24.47 -27.21
C GLU A 340 36.10 22.99 -26.86
N TRP A 341 36.83 22.29 -27.72
CA TRP A 341 37.26 20.91 -27.48
C TRP A 341 38.34 20.89 -26.40
N GLN A 342 38.04 20.24 -25.29
CA GLN A 342 38.95 20.09 -24.16
C GLN A 342 39.58 18.68 -24.17
N PRO A 343 40.91 18.56 -23.96
CA PRO A 343 41.55 17.27 -23.84
C PRO A 343 41.13 16.59 -22.54
N VAL A 344 40.74 15.33 -22.63
CA VAL A 344 40.36 14.49 -21.51
C VAL A 344 40.95 13.10 -21.69
N GLU A 345 41.13 12.37 -20.59
CA GLU A 345 41.51 10.96 -20.62
C GLU A 345 40.34 10.13 -20.15
N VAL A 346 39.93 9.15 -20.96
CA VAL A 346 38.80 8.26 -20.65
C VAL A 346 39.30 6.82 -20.68
N SER A 347 39.30 6.15 -19.53
CA SER A 347 39.73 4.76 -19.40
C SER A 347 41.13 4.48 -20.00
N GLY A 348 42.06 5.42 -19.87
CA GLY A 348 43.43 5.33 -20.43
C GLY A 348 43.55 5.73 -21.90
N MET A 349 42.47 6.17 -22.54
CA MET A 349 42.45 6.63 -23.92
C MET A 349 42.41 8.17 -23.97
N PRO A 350 43.37 8.84 -24.65
CA PRO A 350 43.28 10.26 -24.94
C PRO A 350 42.06 10.57 -25.82
N ALA A 351 41.28 11.56 -25.42
CA ALA A 351 40.06 11.97 -26.09
C ALA A 351 39.88 13.50 -26.04
N LEU A 352 38.97 14.01 -26.87
CA LEU A 352 38.53 15.39 -26.84
C LEU A 352 37.05 15.44 -26.47
N ARG A 353 36.67 16.39 -25.61
CA ARG A 353 35.30 16.57 -25.16
C ARG A 353 34.82 18.00 -25.39
N ALA A 354 33.60 18.14 -25.88
CA ALA A 354 32.90 19.42 -25.99
C ALA A 354 31.44 19.25 -25.56
N SER A 355 30.83 20.36 -25.13
CA SER A 355 29.40 20.43 -24.83
C SER A 355 28.67 21.30 -25.85
N GLY A 356 27.36 21.10 -25.93
CA GLY A 356 26.48 21.81 -26.84
C GLY A 356 25.02 21.65 -26.45
N ARG A 357 24.15 22.11 -27.35
CA ARG A 357 22.68 22.00 -27.25
C ARG A 357 22.09 21.35 -28.50
N SER A 358 21.01 20.59 -28.33
CA SER A 358 20.28 20.04 -29.49
C SER A 358 19.52 21.15 -30.24
N THR A 359 19.50 21.08 -31.56
CA THR A 359 18.69 21.97 -32.41
C THR A 359 17.20 21.59 -32.39
N LYS A 360 16.88 20.32 -32.09
CA LYS A 360 15.52 19.77 -32.06
C LYS A 360 14.89 19.85 -30.66
N ALA A 361 15.68 19.67 -29.61
CA ALA A 361 15.24 19.72 -28.22
C ALA A 361 16.05 20.78 -27.44
N THR A 362 15.53 22.00 -27.37
CA THR A 362 16.28 23.16 -26.84
C THR A 362 16.60 23.08 -25.34
N ASP A 363 15.89 22.23 -24.60
CA ASP A 363 16.10 21.90 -23.19
C ASP A 363 17.12 20.77 -22.97
N ALA A 364 17.59 20.12 -24.03
CA ALA A 364 18.58 19.05 -23.97
C ALA A 364 20.00 19.59 -24.13
N THR A 365 20.84 19.26 -23.16
CA THR A 365 22.29 19.45 -23.24
C THR A 365 22.92 18.23 -23.90
N VAL A 366 23.97 18.44 -24.69
CA VAL A 366 24.67 17.38 -25.40
C VAL A 366 26.14 17.42 -25.04
N GLU A 367 26.69 16.30 -24.58
CA GLU A 367 28.13 16.13 -24.41
C GLU A 367 28.67 15.21 -25.50
N VAL A 368 29.65 15.70 -26.26
CA VAL A 368 30.32 14.95 -27.31
C VAL A 368 31.72 14.62 -26.84
N THR A 369 32.08 13.34 -26.83
CA THR A 369 33.46 12.88 -26.59
C THR A 369 33.93 12.11 -27.81
N VAL A 370 35.09 12.47 -28.36
CA VAL A 370 35.70 11.81 -29.51
C VAL A 370 37.08 11.29 -29.14
N ALA A 371 37.42 10.09 -29.60
CA ALA A 371 38.72 9.48 -29.36
C ALA A 371 39.21 8.82 -30.64
N VAL A 372 40.46 9.08 -31.01
CA VAL A 372 41.08 8.54 -32.22
C VAL A 372 42.32 7.75 -31.84
N ARG A 373 42.42 6.52 -32.34
CA ARG A 373 43.58 5.65 -32.12
C ARG A 373 43.90 4.85 -33.37
N GLY A 374 45.04 5.17 -33.99
CA GLY A 374 45.39 4.60 -35.28
C GLY A 374 44.32 4.92 -36.32
N SER A 375 43.82 3.89 -37.00
CA SER A 375 42.74 4.03 -37.99
C SER A 375 41.33 3.93 -37.39
N ASN A 376 41.16 3.93 -36.06
CA ASN A 376 39.86 3.81 -35.43
C ASN A 376 39.46 5.12 -34.76
N ALA A 377 38.28 5.62 -35.13
CA ALA A 377 37.66 6.76 -34.47
C ALA A 377 36.40 6.31 -33.74
N TRP A 378 36.30 6.75 -32.49
CA TRP A 378 35.20 6.47 -31.59
C TRP A 378 34.56 7.77 -31.15
N ARG A 379 33.24 7.77 -30.99
CA ARG A 379 32.50 8.95 -30.53
C ARG A 379 31.35 8.54 -29.63
N THR A 380 31.14 9.33 -28.59
CA THR A 380 29.93 9.27 -27.76
C THR A 380 29.21 10.62 -27.82
N LEU A 381 27.91 10.62 -28.08
CA LEU A 381 27.05 11.79 -27.92
C LEU A 381 26.05 11.44 -26.82
N VAL A 382 26.06 12.17 -25.71
CA VAL A 382 25.11 11.94 -24.61
C VAL A 382 24.22 13.17 -24.45
N TYR A 383 22.92 12.97 -24.66
CA TYR A 383 21.87 13.96 -24.49
C TYR A 383 21.27 13.81 -23.10
N THR A 384 21.18 14.90 -22.35
CA THR A 384 20.59 14.92 -21.01
C THR A 384 19.60 16.07 -20.88
N ARG A 385 18.38 15.77 -20.43
CA ARG A 385 17.38 16.77 -20.04
C ARG A 385 17.38 16.94 -18.53
N GLY A 386 17.90 18.06 -18.04
CA GLY A 386 18.15 18.29 -16.61
C GLY A 386 19.60 18.04 -16.19
N THR A 387 19.88 18.24 -14.91
CA THR A 387 21.24 18.28 -14.34
C THR A 387 21.36 17.57 -12.99
N SER A 388 20.58 16.50 -12.78
CA SER A 388 20.63 15.74 -11.53
C SER A 388 22.00 15.06 -11.33
N ALA A 389 22.40 14.88 -10.07
CA ALA A 389 23.66 14.20 -9.74
C ALA A 389 23.71 12.77 -10.30
N SER A 390 22.58 12.05 -10.28
CA SER A 390 22.46 10.69 -10.84
C SER A 390 22.69 10.67 -12.36
N GLN A 391 22.12 11.64 -13.09
CA GLN A 391 22.37 11.79 -14.54
C GLN A 391 23.84 12.04 -14.82
N MET A 392 24.48 12.95 -14.09
CA MET A 392 25.89 13.28 -14.28
C MET A 392 26.81 12.08 -13.99
N ALA A 393 26.57 11.38 -12.88
CA ALA A 393 27.35 10.21 -12.49
C ALA A 393 27.18 9.06 -13.52
N GLU A 394 25.95 8.80 -13.96
CA GLU A 394 25.70 7.75 -14.95
C GLU A 394 26.25 8.11 -16.33
N LYS A 395 26.15 9.37 -16.78
CA LYS A 395 26.79 9.83 -18.02
C LYS A 395 28.29 9.52 -18.02
N GLN A 396 28.99 9.89 -16.95
CA GLN A 396 30.44 9.66 -16.84
C GLN A 396 30.78 8.16 -16.85
N ARG A 397 30.00 7.36 -16.11
CA ARG A 397 30.14 5.89 -16.08
C ARG A 397 29.93 5.30 -17.48
N PHE A 398 28.86 5.69 -18.16
CA PHE A 398 28.53 5.23 -19.51
C PHE A 398 29.65 5.54 -20.50
N VAL A 399 30.10 6.80 -20.59
CA VAL A 399 31.17 7.21 -21.52
C VAL A 399 32.46 6.43 -21.23
N SER A 400 32.80 6.27 -19.95
CA SER A 400 34.00 5.52 -19.53
C SER A 400 33.91 4.04 -19.88
N ALA A 401 32.74 3.43 -19.68
CA ALA A 401 32.50 2.03 -20.01
C ALA A 401 32.54 1.78 -21.52
N MET A 402 31.93 2.67 -22.32
CA MET A 402 31.91 2.55 -23.78
C MET A 402 33.30 2.70 -24.39
N LEU A 403 33.99 3.80 -24.10
CA LEU A 403 35.36 4.03 -24.60
C LEU A 403 36.36 3.03 -23.99
N GLY A 404 36.08 2.47 -22.81
CA GLY A 404 36.84 1.36 -22.24
C GLY A 404 36.81 0.09 -23.11
N THR A 405 35.74 -0.13 -23.89
CA THR A 405 35.72 -1.24 -24.88
C THR A 405 36.54 -0.97 -26.12
N ALA A 406 36.93 0.28 -26.35
CA ALA A 406 37.74 0.73 -27.48
C ALA A 406 39.25 0.78 -27.17
N ASN A 407 39.64 0.89 -25.90
CA ASN A 407 41.05 0.89 -25.47
C ASN A 407 41.70 -0.49 -25.59
#